data_AF-A0A7S0X532-F1
#
_entry.id   AF-A0A7S0X532-F1
#
_cell.length_a   1.000
_cell.length_b   1.000
_cell.length_c   1.000
_cell.angle_alpha   90.00
_cell.angle_beta   90.00
_cell.angle_gamma   90.00
#
_symmetry.space_group_name_H-M   'P 1'
#
loop_
_entity.id
_entity.type
_entity.pdbx_description
1 polymer ?
#
loop_
_entity_poly.entity_id
_entity_poly.type
_entity_poly.pdbx_seq_one_letter_code
_entity_poly.pdbx_strand_id
1 'polypeptide(L)'
;MKPQQCRPSDKDVALFKKESSYITRLYSRYRIIPDKIEIMPQSYQIWLQRQYKYCHQFPSTGALALVYLMHHFPESTISVYGLDFLKNEIGHYWEKITKHRTIHNMKGEAKLVRELQATGRVIFKT
;
A
#
# COMPACT_ATOMS: atom_id res chain seq x y z
N MET A 1 19.54 -6.62 -8.44
CA MET A 1 20.16 -5.85 -7.32
C MET A 1 19.25 -5.94 -6.11
N LYS A 2 19.75 -6.40 -4.95
CA LYS A 2 18.97 -6.29 -3.70
C LYS A 2 18.77 -4.79 -3.41
N PRO A 3 17.53 -4.30 -3.22
CA PRO A 3 17.32 -2.92 -2.81
C PRO A 3 18.15 -2.65 -1.57
N GLN A 4 18.98 -1.60 -1.60
CA GLN A 4 19.71 -1.14 -0.43
C GLN A 4 18.66 -0.89 0.66
N GLN A 5 18.66 -1.76 1.68
CA GLN A 5 17.80 -1.60 2.85
C GLN A 5 18.09 -0.22 3.40
N CYS A 6 17.10 0.67 3.34
CA CYS A 6 17.16 1.90 4.11
C CYS A 6 17.26 1.45 5.56
N ARG A 7 18.43 1.62 6.19
CA ARG A 7 18.61 1.37 7.61
C ARG A 7 18.03 2.58 8.33
N PRO A 8 16.85 2.47 8.96
CA PRO A 8 16.30 3.57 9.74
C PRO A 8 17.27 3.95 10.85
N SER A 9 17.34 5.22 11.22
CA SER A 9 18.12 5.65 12.38
C SER A 9 17.50 5.12 13.67
N ASP A 10 18.26 5.08 14.76
CA ASP A 10 17.73 4.68 16.07
C ASP A 10 16.55 5.56 16.51
N LYS A 11 16.55 6.85 16.10
CA LYS A 11 15.43 7.77 16.34
C LYS A 11 14.18 7.34 15.58
N ASP A 12 14.32 6.95 14.31
CA ASP A 12 13.21 6.48 13.48
C ASP A 12 12.65 5.16 14.03
N VAL A 13 13.51 4.25 14.47
CA VAL A 13 13.11 2.99 15.12
C VAL A 13 12.35 3.26 16.43
N ALA A 14 12.82 4.19 17.25
CA ALA A 14 12.16 4.58 18.50
C ALA A 14 10.79 5.22 18.25
N LEU A 15 10.70 6.12 17.25
CA LEU A 15 9.44 6.73 16.83
C LEU A 15 8.46 5.66 16.35
N PHE A 16 8.89 4.77 15.46
CA PHE A 16 8.07 3.66 14.96
C PHE A 16 7.54 2.78 16.10
N LYS A 17 8.38 2.41 17.09
CA LYS A 17 7.95 1.63 18.26
C LYS A 17 6.90 2.36 19.10
N LYS A 18 7.08 3.67 19.30
CA LYS A 18 6.14 4.53 20.04
C LYS A 18 4.79 4.60 19.32
N GLU A 19 4.80 4.87 18.02
CA GLU A 19 3.60 4.93 17.18
C GLU A 19 2.89 3.58 17.12
N SER A 20 3.66 2.50 16.96
CA SER A 20 3.12 1.14 16.97
C SER A 20 2.39 0.81 18.27
N SER A 21 3.04 1.10 19.41
CA SER A 21 2.44 0.89 20.74
C SER A 21 1.18 1.73 20.95
N TYR A 22 1.17 2.95 20.43
CA TYR A 22 0.00 3.84 20.46
C TYR A 22 -1.15 3.27 19.62
N ILE A 23 -0.88 2.86 18.38
CA ILE A 23 -1.90 2.28 17.48
C ILE A 23 -2.48 1.00 18.08
N THR A 24 -1.65 0.06 18.55
CA THR A 24 -2.14 -1.18 19.18
C THR A 24 -3.07 -0.88 20.35
N ARG A 25 -2.72 0.10 21.19
CA ARG A 25 -3.57 0.54 22.32
C ARG A 25 -4.84 1.25 21.86
N LEU A 26 -4.76 2.05 20.80
CA LEU A 26 -5.92 2.73 20.25
C LEU A 26 -6.94 1.72 19.72
N TYR A 27 -6.49 0.65 19.05
CA TYR A 27 -7.37 -0.35 18.45
C TYR A 27 -7.88 -1.41 19.41
N SER A 28 -7.27 -1.58 20.59
CA SER A 28 -7.81 -2.45 21.64
C SER A 28 -9.19 -1.99 22.11
N ARG A 29 -9.49 -0.68 22.05
CA ARG A 29 -10.83 -0.13 22.35
C ARG A 29 -11.92 -0.67 21.43
N TYR A 30 -11.54 -1.11 20.23
CA TYR A 30 -12.43 -1.70 19.23
C TYR A 30 -12.47 -3.23 19.31
N ARG A 31 -11.93 -3.83 20.39
CA ARG A 31 -11.86 -5.29 20.59
C ARG A 31 -11.10 -6.02 19.47
N ILE A 32 -10.21 -5.33 18.77
CA ILE A 32 -9.25 -5.97 17.87
C ILE A 32 -8.17 -6.60 18.74
N ILE A 33 -7.95 -7.91 18.57
CA ILE A 33 -6.97 -8.65 19.36
C ILE A 33 -5.56 -8.17 18.94
N PRO A 34 -4.69 -7.74 19.87
CA PRO A 34 -3.40 -7.14 19.53
C PRO A 34 -2.49 -7.99 18.65
N ASP A 35 -2.52 -9.31 18.81
CA ASP A 35 -1.77 -10.28 17.99
C ASP A 35 -2.29 -10.40 16.55
N LYS A 36 -3.46 -9.83 16.25
CA LYS A 36 -4.05 -9.71 14.91
C LYS A 36 -3.76 -8.36 14.26
N ILE A 37 -3.08 -7.45 14.95
CA ILE A 37 -2.71 -6.15 14.39
C ILE A 37 -1.34 -6.28 13.72
N GLU A 38 -1.32 -6.12 12.41
CA GLU A 38 -0.09 -6.00 11.65
C GLU A 38 0.16 -4.53 11.27
N ILE A 39 1.35 -4.05 11.60
CA ILE A 39 1.80 -2.70 11.25
C ILE A 39 2.77 -2.82 10.10
N MET A 40 2.36 -2.34 8.92
CA MET A 40 3.16 -2.40 7.71
C MET A 40 4.52 -1.69 7.90
N PRO A 41 5.65 -2.40 7.74
CA PRO A 41 6.99 -1.81 7.77
C PRO A 41 7.21 -0.68 6.77
N GLN A 42 8.00 0.33 7.15
CA GLN A 42 8.36 1.45 6.26
C GLN A 42 9.09 1.01 4.98
N SER A 43 9.74 -0.17 4.99
CA SER A 43 10.43 -0.74 3.84
C SER A 43 9.53 -0.88 2.60
N TYR A 44 8.23 -1.13 2.79
CA TYR A 44 7.28 -1.25 1.68
C TYR A 44 7.05 0.10 0.97
N GLN A 45 7.04 1.22 1.72
CA GLN A 45 7.00 2.56 1.13
C GLN A 45 8.28 2.86 0.35
N ILE A 46 9.43 2.44 0.88
CA ILE A 46 10.73 2.61 0.22
C ILE A 46 10.82 1.77 -1.07
N TRP A 47 10.29 0.54 -1.08
CA TRP A 47 10.23 -0.28 -2.28
C TRP A 47 9.35 0.34 -3.36
N LEU A 48 8.22 0.91 -2.97
CA LEU A 48 7.34 1.63 -3.88
C LEU A 48 8.07 2.78 -4.61
N GLN A 49 8.91 3.53 -3.90
CA GLN A 49 9.75 4.58 -4.50
C GLN A 49 10.93 4.03 -5.33
N ARG A 50 11.67 3.04 -4.81
CA ARG A 50 12.95 2.61 -5.39
C ARG A 50 12.82 1.54 -6.47
N GLN A 51 11.96 0.55 -6.26
CA GLN A 51 11.77 -0.57 -7.20
C GLN A 51 10.77 -0.22 -8.28
N TYR A 52 9.63 0.35 -7.89
CA TYR A 52 8.54 0.68 -8.81
C TYR A 52 8.56 2.13 -9.30
N LYS A 53 9.57 2.91 -8.90
CA LYS A 53 9.77 4.32 -9.31
C LYS A 53 8.52 5.20 -9.09
N TYR A 54 7.70 4.87 -8.10
CA TYR A 54 6.56 5.69 -7.71
C TYR A 54 7.02 6.74 -6.70
N CYS A 55 7.32 7.95 -7.19
CA CYS A 55 7.91 9.03 -6.40
C CYS A 55 6.90 10.07 -5.90
N HIS A 56 5.61 9.72 -5.79
CA HIS A 56 4.62 10.66 -5.27
C HIS A 56 4.63 10.72 -3.74
N GLN A 57 4.38 11.90 -3.18
CA GLN A 57 4.48 12.14 -1.72
C GLN A 57 3.50 11.28 -0.91
N PHE A 58 2.31 10.99 -1.47
CA PHE A 58 1.25 10.24 -0.82
C PHE A 58 0.75 9.10 -1.71
N PRO A 59 1.40 7.91 -1.67
CA PRO A 59 0.85 6.73 -2.33
C PRO A 59 -0.50 6.37 -1.72
N SER A 60 -1.44 5.90 -2.55
CA SER A 60 -2.70 5.37 -2.03
C SER A 60 -2.47 4.12 -1.17
N THR A 61 -3.38 3.89 -0.23
CA THR A 61 -3.40 2.66 0.57
C THR A 61 -3.45 1.41 -0.32
N GLY A 62 -4.16 1.48 -1.46
CA GLY A 62 -4.21 0.39 -2.43
C GLY A 62 -2.85 0.08 -3.05
N ALA A 63 -2.10 1.10 -3.46
CA ALA A 63 -0.75 0.93 -4.01
C ALA A 63 0.21 0.30 -2.98
N LEU A 64 0.14 0.74 -1.72
CA LEU A 64 0.93 0.18 -0.62
C LEU A 64 0.54 -1.28 -0.32
N ALA A 65 -0.76 -1.60 -0.30
CA ALA A 65 -1.24 -2.96 -0.08
C ALA A 65 -0.77 -3.93 -1.17
N LEU A 66 -0.76 -3.51 -2.44
CA LEU A 66 -0.26 -4.33 -3.55
C LEU A 66 1.23 -4.65 -3.40
N VAL A 67 2.05 -3.63 -3.09
CA VAL A 67 3.49 -3.84 -2.85
C VAL A 67 3.71 -4.73 -1.63
N TYR A 68 2.96 -4.51 -0.55
CA TYR A 68 3.00 -5.37 0.62
C TYR A 68 2.70 -6.84 0.25
N LEU A 69 1.58 -7.11 -0.43
CA LEU A 69 1.19 -8.47 -0.79
C LEU A 69 2.22 -9.14 -1.73
N MET A 70 2.74 -8.41 -2.71
CA MET A 70 3.73 -8.92 -3.67
C MET A 70 5.02 -9.42 -3.02
N HIS A 71 5.47 -8.72 -1.98
CA HIS A 71 6.73 -9.00 -1.31
C HIS A 71 6.57 -9.89 -0.08
N HIS A 72 5.46 -9.75 0.66
CA HIS A 72 5.19 -10.56 1.84
C HIS A 72 4.77 -11.99 1.46
N PHE A 73 4.08 -12.14 0.31
CA PHE A 73 3.64 -13.43 -0.22
C PHE A 73 4.23 -13.67 -1.61
N PRO A 74 5.52 -14.01 -1.75
CA PRO A 74 6.23 -14.03 -3.04
C PRO A 74 5.74 -15.11 -4.03
N GLU A 75 5.09 -16.17 -3.55
CA GLU A 75 4.58 -17.25 -4.40
C GLU A 75 3.08 -17.11 -4.71
N SER A 76 2.41 -16.12 -4.11
CA SER A 76 0.98 -15.95 -4.28
C SER A 76 0.65 -15.18 -5.55
N THR A 77 -0.45 -15.58 -6.18
CA THR A 77 -1.18 -14.77 -7.16
C THR A 77 -2.14 -13.85 -6.44
N ILE A 78 -2.09 -12.56 -6.75
CA ILE A 78 -2.91 -11.53 -6.12
C ILE A 78 -4.04 -11.19 -7.08
N SER A 79 -5.29 -11.39 -6.64
CA SER A 79 -6.47 -10.92 -7.37
C SER A 79 -6.94 -9.59 -6.83
N VAL A 80 -7.10 -8.59 -7.70
CA VAL A 80 -7.57 -7.25 -7.34
C VAL A 80 -8.95 -7.04 -7.95
N TYR A 81 -9.89 -6.60 -7.13
CA TYR A 81 -11.29 -6.38 -7.48
C TYR A 81 -11.67 -4.92 -7.22
N GLY A 82 -12.51 -4.35 -8.10
CA GLY A 82 -12.89 -2.94 -8.04
C GLY A 82 -11.76 -2.06 -8.57
N LEU A 83 -11.98 -1.45 -9.72
CA LEU A 83 -10.94 -0.77 -10.47
C LEU A 83 -11.37 0.61 -10.94
N ASP A 84 -11.76 1.41 -9.97
CA ASP A 84 -12.07 2.82 -10.19
C ASP A 84 -10.80 3.52 -10.75
N PHE A 85 -9.61 3.15 -10.27
CA PHE A 85 -8.32 3.73 -10.72
C PHE A 85 -7.94 3.41 -12.18
N LEU A 86 -8.30 2.23 -12.72
CA LEU A 86 -8.01 1.90 -14.13
C LEU A 86 -8.94 2.61 -15.09
N LYS A 87 -10.16 2.93 -14.64
CA LYS A 87 -11.15 3.72 -15.38
C LYS A 87 -11.00 5.23 -15.13
N ASN A 88 -10.03 5.64 -14.31
CA ASN A 88 -9.84 7.01 -13.86
C ASN A 88 -11.07 7.58 -13.13
N GLU A 89 -11.84 6.69 -12.50
CA GLU A 89 -12.95 6.98 -11.61
C GLU A 89 -12.39 7.20 -10.19
N ILE A 90 -12.85 8.26 -9.52
CA ILE A 90 -12.29 8.70 -8.22
C ILE A 90 -13.25 8.33 -7.07
N GLY A 91 -14.35 7.61 -7.32
CA GLY A 91 -15.33 7.18 -6.31
C GLY A 91 -15.27 5.69 -6.06
N HIS A 92 -15.78 5.24 -4.90
CA HIS A 92 -15.90 3.81 -4.61
C HIS A 92 -17.18 3.22 -5.23
N TYR A 93 -17.19 1.92 -5.56
CA TYR A 93 -18.35 1.24 -6.14
C TYR A 93 -19.65 1.32 -5.30
N TRP A 94 -19.54 1.54 -3.98
CA TRP A 94 -20.68 1.66 -3.07
C TRP A 94 -21.12 3.10 -2.81
N GLU A 95 -20.36 4.09 -3.30
CA GLU A 95 -20.67 5.51 -3.11
C GLU A 95 -21.61 5.99 -4.22
N LYS A 96 -22.67 6.71 -3.83
CA LYS A 96 -23.55 7.44 -4.78
C LYS A 96 -22.99 8.80 -5.18
N ILE A 97 -21.87 9.22 -4.58
CA ILE A 97 -21.29 10.55 -4.73
C ILE A 97 -20.08 10.46 -5.66
N THR A 98 -20.12 11.20 -6.76
CA THR A 98 -18.98 11.32 -7.67
C THR A 98 -17.92 12.22 -7.05
N LYS A 99 -16.70 11.70 -6.90
CA LYS A 99 -15.55 12.50 -6.45
C LYS A 99 -14.86 13.11 -7.67
N HIS A 100 -14.45 14.37 -7.55
CA HIS A 100 -13.84 15.13 -8.66
C HIS A 100 -12.34 15.38 -8.49
N ARG A 101 -11.78 15.09 -7.31
CA ARG A 101 -10.37 15.35 -6.98
C ARG A 101 -9.84 14.28 -6.05
N THR A 102 -8.54 14.04 -6.15
CA THR A 102 -7.79 13.14 -5.27
C THR A 102 -6.40 13.71 -5.04
N ILE A 103 -5.82 13.41 -3.87
CA ILE A 103 -4.43 13.76 -3.54
C ILE A 103 -3.42 12.78 -4.17
N HIS A 104 -3.91 11.66 -4.70
CA HIS A 104 -3.09 10.59 -5.26
C HIS A 104 -2.80 10.81 -6.73
N ASN A 105 -1.63 10.35 -7.17
CA ASN A 105 -1.27 10.38 -8.59
C ASN A 105 -1.88 9.18 -9.31
N MET A 106 -3.13 9.34 -9.76
CA MET A 106 -3.87 8.28 -10.46
C MET A 106 -3.13 7.73 -11.69
N LYS A 107 -2.42 8.59 -12.45
CA LYS A 107 -1.63 8.16 -13.60
C LYS A 107 -0.44 7.29 -13.17
N GLY A 108 0.25 7.69 -12.09
CA GLY A 108 1.33 6.92 -11.50
C GLY A 108 0.87 5.57 -10.95
N GLU A 109 -0.31 5.53 -10.32
CA GLU A 109 -0.88 4.30 -9.78
C GLU A 109 -1.33 3.35 -10.88
N ALA A 110 -1.97 3.87 -11.93
CA ALA A 110 -2.31 3.08 -13.10
C ALA A 110 -1.06 2.49 -13.77
N LYS A 111 0.05 3.23 -13.82
CA LYS A 111 1.33 2.71 -14.31
C LYS A 111 1.87 1.59 -13.43
N LEU A 112 1.93 1.80 -12.11
CA LEU A 112 2.33 0.78 -11.13
C LEU A 112 1.51 -0.51 -11.30
N VAL A 113 0.19 -0.38 -11.38
CA VAL A 113 -0.75 -1.47 -11.59
C VAL A 113 -0.43 -2.27 -12.85
N ARG A 114 -0.17 -1.59 -13.98
CA ARG A 114 0.19 -2.26 -15.25
C ARG A 114 1.53 -2.98 -15.16
N GLU A 115 2.52 -2.37 -14.51
CA GLU A 115 3.83 -3.01 -14.27
C GLU A 115 3.69 -4.26 -13.40
N LEU A 116 2.85 -4.19 -12.36
CA LEU A 116 2.54 -5.35 -11.52
C LEU A 116 1.78 -6.44 -12.28
N GLN A 117 0.83 -6.07 -13.14
CA GLN A 117 0.11 -7.02 -14.00
C GLN A 117 1.06 -7.75 -14.95
N ALA A 118 2.04 -7.05 -15.51
CA ALA A 118 3.03 -7.62 -16.42
C ALA A 118 3.92 -8.70 -15.76
N THR A 119 3.97 -8.78 -14.43
CA THR A 119 4.64 -9.88 -13.72
C THR A 119 3.91 -11.21 -13.80
N GLY A 120 2.65 -11.22 -14.26
CA GLY A 120 1.77 -12.40 -14.24
C GLY A 120 1.24 -12.77 -12.85
N ARG A 121 1.74 -12.14 -11.78
CA ARG A 121 1.34 -12.41 -10.39
C ARG A 121 0.14 -11.59 -9.92
N VAL A 122 -0.16 -10.48 -10.57
CA VAL A 122 -1.31 -9.64 -10.23
C VAL A 122 -2.36 -9.72 -11.32
N ILE A 123 -3.53 -10.23 -10.96
CA ILE A 123 -4.67 -10.42 -11.84
C ILE A 123 -5.75 -9.42 -11.46
N PHE A 124 -6.09 -8.56 -12.40
CA PHE A 124 -7.14 -7.57 -12.23
C PHE A 124 -8.46 -8.13 -12.75
N LYS A 125 -9.48 -8.12 -11.90
CA LYS A 125 -10.83 -8.58 -12.24
C LYS A 125 -11.78 -7.39 -12.17
N THR A 126 -12.41 -7.13 -13.31
CA THR A 126 -13.45 -6.10 -13.48
C THR A 126 -14.83 -6.64 -13.17
#